data_AF-A0A1B6HQ10-F1
#
_entry.id   AF-A0A1B6HQ10-F1
#
_cell.length_a   1.000
_cell.length_b   1.000
_cell.length_c   1.000
_cell.angle_alpha   90.00
_cell.angle_beta   90.00
_cell.angle_gamma   90.00
#
_symmetry.space_group_name_H-M   'P 1'
#
loop_
_entity.id
_entity.type
_entity.pdbx_description
1 polymer ?
#
loop_
_entity_poly.entity_id
_entity_poly.type
_entity_poly.pdbx_seq_one_letter_code
_entity_poly.pdbx_strand_id
1 'polypeptide(L)'
;MDRYLVKRPKLDSEVPSSNVEVSTQHEVTDVPLPPQSAPSSSNSQVSISENMCSFDIGSHINNISKMSDHTKYSIFTNHWKPKKDFKFPTSSHVKRGREEQRKANIGHFEKYPWLVFSEAKQGLFCKFCAVLCHQKLVGGQ
;
A
#
# COMPACT_ATOMS: atom_id res chain seq x y z
N MET A 1 22.61 -22.47 18.65
CA MET A 1 22.24 -21.11 18.23
C MET A 1 20.89 -20.76 18.83
N ASP A 2 20.92 -19.88 19.82
CA ASP A 2 19.85 -19.55 20.74
C ASP A 2 18.69 -18.77 20.11
N ARG A 3 17.49 -19.06 20.61
CA ARG A 3 16.22 -18.45 20.21
C ARG A 3 16.03 -17.15 20.98
N TYR A 4 16.16 -16.01 20.34
CA TYR A 4 15.73 -14.73 20.92
C TYR A 4 14.21 -14.56 20.77
N LEU A 5 13.46 -15.04 21.76
CA LEU A 5 12.05 -14.66 21.98
C LEU A 5 12.03 -13.42 22.86
N VAL A 6 11.88 -12.23 22.25
CA VAL A 6 11.62 -10.99 23.00
C VAL A 6 10.13 -10.97 23.36
N LYS A 7 9.81 -11.17 24.65
CA LYS A 7 8.46 -10.96 25.19
C LYS A 7 8.19 -9.45 25.27
N ARG A 8 7.10 -8.99 24.66
CA ARG A 8 6.64 -7.60 24.79
C ARG A 8 5.96 -7.40 26.16
N PRO A 9 6.25 -6.31 26.89
CA PRO A 9 5.49 -5.94 28.08
C PRO A 9 4.08 -5.46 27.71
N LYS A 10 3.11 -5.77 28.56
CA LYS A 10 1.72 -5.33 28.48
C LYS A 10 1.61 -3.98 29.17
N LEU A 11 1.11 -2.96 28.47
CA LEU A 11 0.80 -1.66 29.07
C LEU A 11 -0.72 -1.60 29.26
N ASP A 12 -1.16 -1.79 30.51
CA ASP A 12 -2.52 -1.50 30.95
C ASP A 12 -2.54 -0.07 31.47
N SER A 13 -3.45 0.79 30.99
CA SER A 13 -4.25 1.71 31.82
C SER A 13 -5.12 2.62 30.97
N GLU A 14 -6.38 2.65 31.39
CA GLU A 14 -7.51 3.45 30.92
C GLU A 14 -7.34 4.93 31.31
N VAL A 15 -7.82 5.85 30.47
CA VAL A 15 -8.28 7.18 30.93
C VAL A 15 -9.53 7.58 30.13
N PRO A 16 -10.58 8.13 30.77
CA PRO A 16 -11.94 8.16 30.26
C PRO A 16 -12.35 9.46 29.56
N SER A 17 -13.47 9.37 28.85
CA SER A 17 -14.24 10.44 28.22
C SER A 17 -14.57 11.59 29.16
N SER A 18 -14.54 12.82 28.63
CA SER A 18 -15.42 13.89 29.11
C SER A 18 -15.91 14.73 27.93
N ASN A 19 -17.23 14.73 27.78
CA ASN A 19 -17.98 15.61 26.89
C ASN A 19 -18.14 16.96 27.58
N VAL A 20 -17.98 18.06 26.85
CA VAL A 20 -18.45 19.38 27.25
C VAL A 20 -19.20 19.98 26.05
N GLU A 21 -20.52 20.06 26.19
CA GLU A 21 -21.42 20.86 25.37
C GLU A 21 -21.41 22.33 25.84
N VAL A 22 -22.03 23.21 25.02
CA VAL A 22 -22.41 24.64 25.20
C VAL A 22 -21.73 25.49 24.13
N SER A 23 -22.37 26.40 23.38
CA SER A 23 -23.76 26.80 23.12
C SER A 23 -23.68 27.96 22.11
N THR A 24 -24.51 27.95 21.07
CA THR A 24 -25.12 29.09 20.29
C THR A 24 -24.14 30.15 19.72
N GLN A 25 -24.20 30.63 18.47
CA GLN A 25 -25.28 31.43 17.87
C GLN A 25 -25.27 31.42 16.33
N HIS A 26 -26.46 31.72 15.78
CA HIS A 26 -26.88 31.83 14.38
C HIS A 26 -26.14 32.90 13.54
N GLU A 27 -26.03 32.68 12.22
CA GLU A 27 -26.58 33.63 11.23
C GLU A 27 -26.86 32.92 9.89
N VAL A 28 -28.02 33.23 9.30
CA VAL A 28 -28.63 32.68 8.09
C VAL A 28 -28.49 33.70 6.97
N THR A 29 -28.09 33.28 5.78
CA THR A 29 -28.58 33.91 4.54
C THR A 29 -28.81 32.85 3.45
N ASP A 30 -30.05 32.85 2.99
CA ASP A 30 -30.70 32.00 1.99
C ASP A 30 -30.77 32.78 0.68
N VAL A 31 -30.39 32.19 -0.48
CA VAL A 31 -30.76 32.70 -1.81
C VAL A 31 -30.94 31.52 -2.80
N PRO A 32 -31.98 31.51 -3.68
CA PRO A 32 -32.51 30.29 -4.33
C PRO A 32 -32.13 30.06 -5.82
N LEU A 33 -32.33 28.80 -6.27
CA LEU A 33 -32.27 28.20 -7.65
C LEU A 33 -33.22 28.87 -8.68
N PRO A 34 -33.19 28.62 -10.04
CA PRO A 34 -33.37 27.29 -10.69
C PRO A 34 -32.81 27.16 -12.16
N PRO A 35 -33.36 26.36 -13.12
CA PRO A 35 -32.66 25.24 -13.79
C PRO A 35 -32.49 25.39 -15.33
N GLN A 36 -31.80 24.43 -15.97
CA GLN A 36 -31.80 24.00 -17.40
C GLN A 36 -30.35 23.67 -17.82
N SER A 37 -29.97 22.60 -18.53
CA SER A 37 -30.67 21.67 -19.42
C SER A 37 -29.72 20.49 -19.73
N ALA A 38 -30.20 19.24 -19.71
CA ALA A 38 -29.58 18.12 -20.44
C ALA A 38 -29.82 18.34 -21.96
N PRO A 39 -29.02 17.82 -22.93
CA PRO A 39 -28.43 16.48 -23.00
C PRO A 39 -26.91 16.50 -23.35
N SER A 40 -26.14 15.45 -23.15
CA SER A 40 -25.99 14.40 -24.17
C SER A 40 -25.07 13.32 -23.62
N SER A 41 -25.54 12.08 -23.68
CA SER A 41 -24.77 10.87 -23.47
C SER A 41 -23.61 10.80 -24.46
N SER A 42 -22.42 11.25 -24.05
CA SER A 42 -21.19 10.66 -24.58
C SER A 42 -20.83 9.52 -23.63
N ASN A 43 -21.29 8.33 -23.99
CA ASN A 43 -20.85 7.07 -23.39
C ASN A 43 -19.37 6.86 -23.75
N SER A 44 -18.50 7.65 -23.13
CA SER A 44 -17.09 7.31 -23.03
C SER A 44 -17.01 6.28 -21.93
N GLN A 45 -17.21 5.01 -22.31
CA GLN A 45 -16.64 3.90 -21.58
C GLN A 45 -15.12 4.06 -21.65
N VAL A 46 -14.60 4.98 -20.84
CA VAL A 46 -13.22 4.97 -20.40
C VAL A 46 -13.14 3.66 -19.63
N SER A 47 -12.59 2.65 -20.27
CA SER A 47 -12.13 1.45 -19.59
C SER A 47 -11.14 1.91 -18.53
N ILE A 48 -11.62 2.06 -17.30
CA ILE A 48 -10.80 2.28 -16.10
C ILE A 48 -10.05 0.97 -15.85
N SER A 49 -9.06 0.70 -16.70
CA SER A 49 -8.22 -0.49 -16.63
C SER A 49 -6.76 -0.18 -16.98
N GLU A 50 -6.33 1.07 -16.87
CA GLU A 50 -4.98 1.46 -17.31
C GLU A 50 -4.10 2.16 -16.28
N ASN A 51 -4.59 2.46 -15.06
CA ASN A 51 -3.78 3.22 -14.09
C ASN A 51 -3.60 2.59 -12.70
N MET A 52 -4.14 1.39 -12.44
CA MET A 52 -4.04 0.80 -11.09
C MET A 52 -2.62 0.37 -10.73
N CYS A 53 -1.77 0.00 -11.70
CA CYS A 53 -0.40 -0.51 -11.47
C CYS A 53 0.73 0.50 -11.78
N SER A 54 0.41 1.80 -11.88
CA SER A 54 1.37 2.83 -12.31
C SER A 54 2.64 2.90 -11.45
N PHE A 55 2.55 2.49 -10.17
CA PHE A 55 3.68 2.43 -9.24
C PHE A 55 3.97 1.02 -8.73
N ASP A 56 3.79 0.01 -9.59
CA ASP A 56 4.26 -1.34 -9.31
C ASP A 56 5.80 -1.37 -9.31
N ILE A 57 6.38 -1.84 -8.21
CA ILE A 57 7.83 -1.85 -8.02
C ILE A 57 8.58 -2.75 -9.02
N GLY A 58 7.96 -3.85 -9.45
CA GLY A 58 8.56 -4.79 -10.38
C GLY A 58 8.63 -4.26 -11.80
N SER A 59 7.80 -3.27 -12.16
CA SER A 59 7.91 -2.52 -13.42
C SER A 59 9.17 -1.65 -13.47
N HIS A 60 9.67 -1.22 -12.31
CA HIS A 60 10.82 -0.32 -12.22
C HIS A 60 12.12 -1.00 -11.79
N ILE A 61 12.08 -2.24 -11.31
CA ILE A 61 13.23 -2.88 -10.64
C ILE A 61 14.49 -3.00 -11.51
N ASN A 62 14.32 -3.15 -12.81
CA ASN A 62 15.45 -3.27 -13.75
C ASN A 62 16.10 -1.92 -14.08
N ASN A 63 15.45 -0.79 -13.75
CA ASN A 63 15.87 0.56 -14.14
C ASN A 63 15.88 1.54 -12.94
N ILE A 64 16.06 1.04 -11.71
CA ILE A 64 15.95 1.86 -10.49
C ILE A 64 16.96 3.01 -10.49
N SER A 65 18.17 2.81 -11.03
CA SER A 65 19.21 3.85 -11.12
C SER A 65 18.80 5.04 -12.00
N LYS A 66 17.90 4.83 -12.96
CA LYS A 66 17.40 5.86 -13.88
C LYS A 66 16.05 6.44 -13.44
N MET A 67 15.53 5.99 -12.31
CA MET A 67 14.23 6.39 -11.80
C MET A 67 14.30 7.82 -11.24
N SER A 68 13.33 8.66 -11.61
CA SER A 68 13.19 10.00 -11.04
C SER A 68 12.77 9.92 -9.56
N ASP A 69 13.14 10.94 -8.79
CA ASP A 69 12.79 10.98 -7.37
C ASP A 69 11.29 11.06 -7.13
N HIS A 70 10.54 11.67 -8.05
CA HIS A 70 9.08 11.63 -8.06
C HIS A 70 8.55 10.18 -8.11
N THR A 71 9.05 9.35 -9.03
CA THR A 71 8.61 7.96 -9.12
C THR A 71 9.03 7.15 -7.88
N LYS A 72 10.22 7.38 -7.34
CA LYS A 72 10.66 6.76 -6.08
C LYS A 72 9.71 7.12 -4.92
N TYR A 73 9.36 8.40 -4.81
CA TYR A 73 8.40 8.89 -3.81
C TYR A 73 7.03 8.23 -3.98
N SER A 74 6.54 8.11 -5.22
CA SER A 74 5.27 7.43 -5.50
C SER A 74 5.30 5.94 -5.15
N ILE A 75 6.41 5.23 -5.39
CA ILE A 75 6.57 3.84 -4.92
C ILE A 75 6.52 3.77 -3.39
N PHE A 76 7.09 4.74 -2.66
CA PHE A 76 7.04 4.71 -1.20
C PHE A 76 5.65 4.96 -0.64
N THR A 77 4.92 5.94 -1.21
CA THR A 77 3.66 6.46 -0.68
C THR A 77 2.42 5.82 -1.29
N ASN A 78 2.44 5.54 -2.59
CA ASN A 78 1.30 5.09 -3.38
C ASN A 78 1.64 3.85 -4.23
N HIS A 79 2.43 2.93 -3.69
CA HIS A 79 2.66 1.63 -4.34
C HIS A 79 1.35 0.88 -4.54
N TRP A 80 1.32 0.06 -5.59
CA TRP A 80 0.24 -0.89 -5.82
C TRP A 80 0.05 -1.81 -4.60
N LYS A 81 -1.21 -2.02 -4.22
CA LYS A 81 -1.61 -2.92 -3.13
C LYS A 81 -2.62 -3.93 -3.63
N PRO A 82 -2.48 -5.21 -3.24
CA PRO A 82 -3.44 -6.23 -3.60
C PRO A 82 -4.78 -5.96 -2.91
N LYS A 83 -5.88 -6.22 -3.61
CA LYS A 83 -7.24 -6.20 -3.04
C LYS A 83 -7.43 -7.36 -2.06
N LYS A 84 -8.45 -7.27 -1.19
CA LYS A 84 -8.74 -8.28 -0.15
C LYS A 84 -8.96 -9.70 -0.70
N ASP A 85 -9.52 -9.78 -1.89
CA ASP A 85 -9.85 -10.98 -2.64
C ASP A 85 -8.76 -11.40 -3.64
N PHE A 86 -7.61 -10.72 -3.65
CA PHE A 86 -6.52 -11.01 -4.56
C PHE A 86 -5.97 -12.43 -4.37
N LYS A 87 -5.83 -13.17 -5.48
CA LYS A 87 -5.28 -14.53 -5.49
C LYS A 87 -3.79 -14.49 -5.75
N PHE A 88 -2.99 -14.66 -4.70
CA PHE A 88 -1.54 -14.73 -4.83
C PHE A 88 -1.08 -16.01 -5.54
N PRO A 89 0.01 -15.93 -6.34
CA PRO A 89 0.66 -17.10 -6.90
C PRO A 89 1.11 -18.03 -5.78
N THR A 90 1.04 -19.32 -6.07
CA THR A 90 1.38 -20.37 -5.11
C THR A 90 2.64 -21.09 -5.58
N SER A 91 3.56 -21.37 -4.66
CA SER A 91 4.77 -22.13 -4.89
C SER A 91 4.71 -23.46 -4.14
N SER A 92 5.18 -24.52 -4.79
CA SER A 92 5.38 -25.83 -4.17
C SER A 92 6.73 -25.87 -3.44
N HIS A 93 6.73 -26.34 -2.20
CA HIS A 93 7.92 -26.54 -1.40
C HIS A 93 7.91 -27.94 -0.79
N VAL A 94 9.05 -28.62 -0.76
CA VAL A 94 9.17 -29.88 -0.02
C VAL A 94 9.71 -29.57 1.38
N LYS A 95 8.95 -29.93 2.41
CA LYS A 95 9.37 -29.79 3.81
C LYS A 95 9.14 -31.10 4.54
N ARG A 96 10.22 -31.64 5.12
CA ARG A 96 10.23 -32.93 5.81
C ARG A 96 9.67 -34.07 4.92
N GLY A 97 10.03 -34.07 3.63
CA GLY A 97 9.61 -35.09 2.67
C GLY A 97 8.16 -34.98 2.20
N ARG A 98 7.41 -33.94 2.58
CA ARG A 98 6.05 -33.68 2.08
C ARG A 98 6.02 -32.40 1.26
N GLU A 99 5.32 -32.45 0.14
CA GLU A 99 5.03 -31.25 -0.64
C GLU A 99 3.96 -30.40 0.08
N GLU A 100 4.27 -29.13 0.28
CA GLU A 100 3.38 -28.12 0.81
C GLU A 100 3.29 -26.96 -0.18
N GLN A 101 2.08 -26.43 -0.35
CA GLN A 101 1.86 -25.25 -1.16
C GLN A 101 1.89 -24.00 -0.28
N ARG A 102 2.59 -22.96 -0.74
CA ARG A 102 2.73 -21.68 -0.03
C ARG A 102 2.39 -20.51 -0.94
N LYS A 103 1.76 -19.50 -0.34
CA LYS A 103 1.43 -18.23 -0.99
C LYS A 103 1.60 -17.08 -0.01
N ALA A 104 1.72 -15.87 -0.52
CA ALA A 104 1.73 -14.68 0.31
C ALA A 104 0.42 -14.55 1.09
N ASN A 105 0.51 -14.09 2.34
CA ASN A 105 -0.64 -13.76 3.17
C ASN A 105 -0.89 -12.26 3.09
N ILE A 106 -2.13 -11.86 2.80
CA ILE A 106 -2.48 -10.45 2.68
C ILE A 106 -2.25 -9.64 3.96
N GLY A 107 -2.44 -10.25 5.13
CA GLY A 107 -2.21 -9.60 6.43
C GLY A 107 -0.73 -9.24 6.66
N HIS A 108 0.21 -9.82 5.90
CA HIS A 108 1.60 -9.41 5.97
C HIS A 108 1.84 -8.00 5.42
N PHE A 109 1.06 -7.54 4.44
CA PHE A 109 1.22 -6.18 3.89
C PHE A 109 0.74 -5.10 4.86
N GLU A 110 -0.22 -5.42 5.73
CA GLU A 110 -0.66 -4.53 6.82
C GLU A 110 0.39 -4.52 7.95
N LYS A 111 0.93 -5.69 8.30
CA LYS A 111 1.92 -5.83 9.37
C LYS A 111 3.29 -5.26 9.02
N TYR A 112 3.68 -5.31 7.74
CA TYR A 112 5.01 -4.91 7.28
C TYR A 112 4.89 -3.86 6.16
N PRO A 113 4.84 -2.56 6.50
CA PRO A 113 4.65 -1.48 5.51
C PRO A 113 5.74 -1.34 4.45
N TRP A 114 6.90 -1.98 4.67
CA TRP A 114 8.00 -2.06 3.72
C TRP A 114 7.84 -3.21 2.71
N LEU A 115 6.98 -4.18 2.99
CA LEU A 115 6.72 -5.33 2.13
C LEU A 115 5.65 -4.95 1.11
N VAL A 116 5.94 -5.17 -0.16
CA VAL A 116 5.00 -4.93 -1.27
C VAL A 116 4.99 -6.13 -2.21
N PHE A 117 3.86 -6.39 -2.84
CA PHE A 117 3.77 -7.37 -3.91
C PHE A 117 3.82 -6.62 -5.25
N SER A 118 4.54 -7.19 -6.21
CA SER A 118 4.51 -6.75 -7.60
C SER A 118 3.69 -7.75 -8.40
N GLU A 119 2.63 -7.25 -9.04
CA GLU A 119 1.86 -8.02 -10.00
C GLU A 119 2.68 -8.26 -11.28
N ALA A 120 3.49 -7.27 -11.70
CA ALA A 120 4.33 -7.38 -12.88
C ALA A 120 5.40 -8.49 -12.79
N LYS A 121 5.91 -8.75 -11.58
CA LYS A 121 6.93 -9.78 -11.32
C LYS A 121 6.39 -10.99 -10.55
N GLN A 122 5.11 -10.98 -10.18
CA GLN A 122 4.47 -12.03 -9.38
C GLN A 122 5.28 -12.38 -8.12
N GLY A 123 5.77 -11.35 -7.42
CA GLY A 123 6.79 -11.52 -6.37
C GLY A 123 6.71 -10.49 -5.26
N LEU A 124 7.36 -10.81 -4.14
CA LEU A 124 7.45 -9.95 -2.96
C LEU A 124 8.75 -9.13 -2.97
N PHE A 125 8.64 -7.86 -2.60
CA PHE A 125 9.76 -6.92 -2.58
C PHE A 125 9.76 -6.11 -1.30
N CYS A 126 10.97 -5.79 -0.82
CA CYS A 126 11.18 -4.72 0.15
C CYS A 126 11.28 -3.40 -0.63
N LYS A 127 10.33 -2.48 -0.45
CA LYS A 127 10.30 -1.24 -1.24
C LYS A 127 11.51 -0.34 -1.02
N PHE A 128 11.98 -0.24 0.22
CA PHE A 128 13.19 0.51 0.56
C PHE A 128 14.44 -0.14 -0.03
N CYS A 129 14.57 -1.46 0.11
CA CYS A 129 15.73 -2.19 -0.36
C CYS A 129 15.84 -2.09 -1.88
N ALA A 130 14.74 -2.34 -2.59
CA ALA A 130 14.70 -2.21 -4.03
C ALA A 130 15.08 -0.79 -4.47
N VAL A 131 14.47 0.26 -3.92
CA VAL A 131 14.71 1.63 -4.39
C VAL A 131 16.07 2.21 -3.95
N LEU A 132 16.54 1.90 -2.74
CA LEU A 132 17.70 2.57 -2.12
C LEU A 132 19.01 1.78 -2.23
N CYS A 133 18.99 0.45 -2.32
CA CYS A 133 20.23 -0.36 -2.34
C CYS A 133 21.04 -0.28 -3.64
N HIS A 134 20.63 0.54 -4.61
CA HIS A 134 21.37 0.78 -5.86
C HIS A 134 22.54 1.76 -5.68
N GLN A 135 22.55 2.53 -4.60
CA GLN A 135 23.68 3.36 -4.23
C GLN A 135 24.73 2.43 -3.62
N LYS A 136 25.79 2.12 -4.38
CA LYS A 136 26.97 1.43 -3.86
C LYS A 136 27.41 2.14 -2.58
N LEU A 137 27.32 1.43 -1.46
CA LEU A 137 27.96 1.68 -0.15
C LEU A 137 28.62 3.06 -0.01
N VAL A 138 27.82 4.09 0.30
CA VAL A 138 28.36 5.31 0.92
C VAL A 138 28.60 5.00 2.39
N GLY A 139 29.78 4.47 2.69
CA GLY A 139 30.16 4.08 4.05
C GLY A 139 31.48 3.32 4.19
N GLY A 140 32.42 3.47 3.24
CA GLY A 140 33.81 3.14 3.50
C GLY A 140 34.45 4.31 4.24
N GLN A 141 34.75 4.11 5.53
CA GLN A 141 35.52 5.04 6.35
C GLN A 141 36.95 5.16 5.85
#